data_AF-A8YXV1-F1
#
_entry.id   AF-A8YXV1-F1
#
_cell.length_a   1.000
_cell.length_b   1.000
_cell.length_c   1.000
_cell.angle_alpha   90.00
_cell.angle_beta   90.00
_cell.angle_gamma   90.00
#
_symmetry.space_group_name_H-M   'P 1'
#
loop_
_entity.id
_entity.type
_entity.pdbx_description
1 polymer ?
#
loop_
_entity_poly.entity_id
_entity_poly.type
_entity_poly.pdbx_seq_one_letter_code
_entity_poly.pdbx_strand_id
1 'polypeptide(L)'
;MQPLSPEEQSEWDQLRQYREKAIKESGAKLAEHVMTFNDGVIAIIITIVLVEIADPLSKSAYQDFFSQIFIYLISFFVVANFWYEIHYTFSFHIMRAGKMTMVCDFAFLANLSLIPVMTKWIMGDLSVLSVVCYGIVYFLVQIFELATEIVGMRSSLPHIKTFRKFWGRFSWLRFIWLFLLNLVFILISFVQPRLGMILYLAFPIINFVMPDNWNQRTRKGDK
;
A
#
# COMPACT_ATOMS: atom_id res chain seq x y z
N MET A 1 53.45 6.96 8.88
CA MET A 1 52.30 7.64 9.49
C MET A 1 52.65 7.84 10.95
N GLN A 2 52.68 9.08 11.45
CA GLN A 2 52.87 9.34 12.88
C GLN A 2 51.72 8.70 13.66
N PRO A 3 51.98 8.07 14.82
CA PRO A 3 50.91 7.55 15.66
C PRO A 3 50.06 8.71 16.18
N LEU A 4 48.73 8.52 16.15
CA LEU A 4 47.75 9.48 16.64
C LEU A 4 48.03 9.85 18.09
N SER A 5 47.85 11.12 18.44
CA SER A 5 47.93 11.59 19.82
C SER A 5 46.82 10.96 20.68
N PRO A 6 46.97 10.91 22.02
CA PRO A 6 45.93 10.38 22.90
C PRO A 6 44.57 11.11 22.76
N GLU A 7 44.59 12.41 22.47
CA GLU A 7 43.38 13.20 22.20
C GLU A 7 42.74 12.79 20.87
N GLU A 8 43.53 12.68 19.82
CA GLU A 8 43.06 12.23 18.50
C GLU A 8 42.46 10.81 18.58
N GLN A 9 43.09 9.89 19.33
CA GLN A 9 42.56 8.53 19.54
C GLN A 9 41.18 8.54 20.20
N SER A 10 41.00 9.37 21.24
CA SER A 10 39.71 9.53 21.94
C SER A 10 38.64 10.09 21.00
N GLU A 11 38.95 11.10 20.19
CA GLU A 11 38.04 11.63 19.18
C GLU A 11 37.66 10.57 18.13
N TRP A 12 38.62 9.79 17.64
CA TRP A 12 38.36 8.69 16.71
C TRP A 12 37.50 7.58 17.30
N ASP A 13 37.62 7.29 18.60
CA ASP A 13 36.75 6.34 19.30
C ASP A 13 35.33 6.90 19.45
N GLN A 14 35.18 8.17 19.82
CA GLN A 14 33.88 8.84 19.89
C GLN A 14 33.18 8.87 18.51
N LEU A 15 33.90 9.21 17.44
CA LEU A 15 33.37 9.21 16.08
C LEU A 15 32.92 7.81 15.64
N ARG A 16 33.66 6.76 16.00
CA ARG A 16 33.28 5.37 15.73
C ARG A 16 32.00 4.99 16.45
N GLN A 17 31.91 5.27 17.75
CA GLN A 17 30.71 5.02 18.55
C GLN A 17 29.49 5.78 18.02
N TYR A 18 29.68 7.05 17.65
CA TYR A 18 28.63 7.86 17.03
C TYR A 18 28.13 7.25 15.70
N ARG A 19 29.06 6.86 14.80
CA ARG A 19 28.69 6.23 13.52
C ARG A 19 27.97 4.90 13.73
N GLU A 20 28.43 4.07 14.65
CA GLU A 20 27.76 2.79 14.97
C GLU A 20 26.33 3.01 15.46
N LYS A 21 26.13 3.96 16.38
CA LYS A 21 24.80 4.35 16.85
C LYS A 21 23.94 4.88 15.71
N ALA A 22 24.47 5.78 14.88
CA ALA A 22 23.76 6.34 13.73
C ALA A 22 23.34 5.27 12.72
N ILE A 23 24.21 4.30 12.42
CA ILE A 23 23.90 3.17 11.52
C ILE A 23 22.85 2.23 12.15
N LYS A 24 22.86 2.06 13.48
CA LYS A 24 21.86 1.25 14.17
C LYS A 24 20.47 1.90 14.09
N GLU A 25 20.39 3.21 14.25
CA GLU A 25 19.13 3.97 14.21
C GLU A 25 18.65 4.32 12.79
N SER A 26 19.55 4.38 11.80
CA SER A 26 19.22 4.88 10.45
C SER A 26 18.07 4.13 9.79
N GLY A 27 18.03 2.80 9.92
CA GLY A 27 16.96 1.98 9.33
C GLY A 27 15.59 2.23 9.96
N ALA A 28 15.53 2.55 11.25
CA ALA A 28 14.27 2.86 11.93
C ALA A 28 13.79 4.27 11.53
N LYS A 29 14.68 5.26 11.55
CA LYS A 29 14.40 6.62 11.07
C LYS A 29 13.95 6.63 9.60
N LEU A 30 14.57 5.79 8.76
CA LEU A 30 14.16 5.65 7.36
C LEU A 30 12.76 5.05 7.24
N ALA A 31 12.40 4.04 8.05
CA ALA A 31 11.06 3.48 8.04
C ALA A 31 10.00 4.53 8.42
N GLU A 32 10.27 5.32 9.47
CA GLU A 32 9.40 6.42 9.90
C GLU A 32 9.22 7.49 8.82
N HIS A 33 10.31 7.95 8.19
CA HIS A 33 10.24 8.92 7.11
C HIS A 33 9.49 8.40 5.88
N VAL A 34 9.68 7.12 5.52
CA VAL A 34 8.95 6.51 4.40
C VAL A 34 7.45 6.43 4.73
N MET A 35 7.10 6.07 5.96
CA MET A 35 5.71 6.07 6.41
C MET A 35 5.07 7.47 6.32
N THR A 36 5.77 8.52 6.79
CA THR A 36 5.28 9.90 6.66
C THR A 36 5.16 10.34 5.20
N PHE A 37 6.10 9.91 4.34
CA PHE A 37 6.04 10.18 2.91
C PHE A 37 4.82 9.52 2.25
N ASN A 38 4.55 8.26 2.59
CA ASN A 38 3.35 7.53 2.15
C ASN A 38 2.06 8.26 2.55
N ASP A 39 1.94 8.70 3.81
CA ASP A 39 0.77 9.45 4.29
C ASP A 39 0.53 10.71 3.45
N GLY A 40 1.59 11.47 3.16
CA GLY A 40 1.50 12.68 2.35
C GLY A 40 1.11 12.42 0.89
N VAL A 41 1.74 11.43 0.24
CA VAL A 41 1.45 11.10 -1.17
C VAL A 41 0.03 10.54 -1.30
N ILE A 42 -0.40 9.67 -0.40
CA ILE A 42 -1.72 9.05 -0.49
C ILE A 42 -2.84 10.07 -0.21
N ALA A 43 -2.64 11.02 0.73
CA ALA A 43 -3.58 12.12 0.93
C ALA A 43 -3.78 12.98 -0.33
N ILE A 44 -2.70 13.25 -1.07
CA ILE A 44 -2.76 13.94 -2.37
C ILE A 44 -3.54 13.10 -3.39
N ILE A 45 -3.25 11.80 -3.49
CA ILE A 45 -3.98 10.89 -4.41
C ILE A 45 -5.48 10.94 -4.13
N ILE A 46 -5.91 10.80 -2.87
CA ILE A 46 -7.32 10.89 -2.48
C ILE A 46 -7.96 12.21 -2.94
N THR A 47 -7.23 13.31 -2.78
CA THR A 47 -7.70 14.64 -3.20
C THR A 47 -7.81 14.75 -4.72
N ILE A 48 -6.86 14.19 -5.47
CA ILE A 48 -6.92 14.17 -6.94
C ILE A 48 -8.18 13.41 -7.40
N VAL A 49 -8.47 12.23 -6.83
CA VAL A 49 -9.70 11.48 -7.19
C VAL A 49 -10.95 12.34 -6.99
N LEU A 50 -11.03 13.13 -5.91
CA LEU A 50 -12.16 14.04 -5.66
C LEU A 50 -12.28 15.12 -6.73
N VAL A 51 -11.16 15.71 -7.13
CA VAL A 51 -11.10 16.79 -8.13
C VAL A 51 -11.51 16.34 -9.53
N GLU A 52 -11.53 15.03 -9.82
CA GLU A 52 -11.92 14.50 -11.13
C GLU A 52 -13.44 14.52 -11.40
N ILE A 53 -14.27 14.77 -10.40
CA ILE A 53 -15.73 14.84 -10.56
C ILE A 53 -16.09 16.11 -11.35
N ALA A 54 -16.80 15.96 -12.47
CA ALA A 54 -17.18 17.08 -13.31
C ALA A 54 -18.41 17.82 -12.76
N ASP A 55 -18.38 19.16 -12.79
CA ASP A 55 -19.52 19.98 -12.37
C ASP A 55 -20.74 19.78 -13.31
N PRO A 56 -21.97 19.67 -12.76
CA PRO A 56 -23.16 19.58 -13.59
C PRO A 56 -23.53 20.95 -14.15
N LEU A 57 -23.24 21.17 -15.43
CA LEU A 57 -23.53 22.45 -16.13
C LEU A 57 -25.02 22.66 -16.44
N SER A 58 -25.86 21.63 -16.32
CA SER A 58 -27.30 21.71 -16.57
C SER A 58 -28.08 20.69 -15.74
N LYS A 59 -29.40 20.88 -15.59
CA LYS A 59 -30.26 19.96 -14.83
C LYS A 59 -30.26 18.53 -15.37
N SER A 60 -30.05 18.34 -16.68
CA SER A 60 -29.98 17.01 -17.28
C SER A 60 -28.71 16.25 -16.90
N ALA A 61 -27.66 16.94 -16.44
CA ALA A 61 -26.39 16.34 -16.04
C ALA A 61 -26.36 15.87 -14.58
N TYR A 62 -27.41 16.11 -13.79
CA TYR A 62 -27.43 15.71 -12.37
C TYR A 62 -27.32 14.20 -12.15
N GLN A 63 -27.94 13.40 -13.03
CA GLN A 63 -27.85 11.94 -12.91
C GLN A 63 -26.41 11.45 -13.08
N ASP A 64 -25.71 11.97 -14.09
CA ASP A 64 -24.31 11.63 -14.34
C ASP A 64 -23.40 12.11 -13.21
N PHE A 65 -23.66 13.31 -12.68
CA PHE A 65 -22.94 13.84 -11.51
C PHE A 65 -23.03 12.91 -10.29
N PHE A 66 -24.24 12.44 -9.93
CA PHE A 66 -24.40 11.49 -8.83
C PHE A 66 -23.72 10.13 -9.12
N SER A 67 -23.73 9.68 -10.38
CA SER A 67 -22.99 8.48 -10.78
C SER A 67 -21.47 8.66 -10.60
N GLN A 68 -20.94 9.83 -10.96
CA GLN A 68 -19.51 10.14 -10.75
C GLN A 68 -19.16 10.22 -9.26
N ILE A 69 -20.01 10.81 -8.42
CA ILE A 69 -19.81 10.78 -6.95
C ILE A 69 -19.73 9.36 -6.42
N PHE A 70 -20.59 8.45 -6.91
CA PHE A 70 -20.53 7.05 -6.51
C PHE A 70 -19.20 6.40 -6.92
N ILE A 71 -18.74 6.62 -8.16
CA ILE A 71 -17.44 6.13 -8.65
C ILE A 71 -16.27 6.75 -7.87
N TYR A 72 -16.38 8.01 -7.47
CA TYR A 72 -15.41 8.66 -6.58
C TYR A 72 -15.34 7.98 -5.22
N LEU A 73 -16.48 7.79 -4.54
CA LEU A 73 -16.52 7.10 -3.25
C LEU A 73 -15.92 5.70 -3.36
N ILE A 74 -16.15 5.05 -4.50
CA ILE A 74 -15.54 3.77 -4.82
C ILE A 74 -14.01 3.85 -4.77
N SER A 75 -13.45 4.76 -5.55
CA SER A 75 -12.01 4.94 -5.63
C SER A 75 -11.41 5.46 -4.32
N PHE A 76 -12.14 6.25 -3.55
CA PHE A 76 -11.73 6.71 -2.23
C PHE A 76 -11.46 5.53 -1.29
N PHE A 77 -12.41 4.59 -1.16
CA PHE A 77 -12.24 3.43 -0.29
C PHE A 77 -11.13 2.49 -0.76
N VAL A 78 -10.94 2.36 -2.08
CA VAL A 78 -9.83 1.58 -2.64
C VAL A 78 -8.48 2.16 -2.21
N VAL A 79 -8.29 3.47 -2.37
CA VAL A 79 -7.02 4.14 -1.99
C VAL A 79 -6.85 4.13 -0.45
N ALA A 80 -7.92 4.35 0.30
CA ALA A 80 -7.90 4.30 1.77
C ALA A 80 -7.56 2.89 2.30
N ASN A 81 -8.01 1.83 1.64
CA ASN A 81 -7.64 0.47 2.00
C ASN A 81 -6.14 0.21 1.78
N PHE A 82 -5.58 0.65 0.66
CA PHE A 82 -4.13 0.55 0.43
C PHE A 82 -3.32 1.36 1.43
N TRP A 83 -3.80 2.55 1.80
CA TRP A 83 -3.22 3.33 2.89
C TRP A 83 -3.22 2.55 4.21
N TYR A 84 -4.34 1.95 4.57
CA TYR A 84 -4.46 1.16 5.79
C TYR A 84 -3.48 -0.01 5.83
N GLU A 85 -3.43 -0.81 4.76
CA GLU A 85 -2.56 -1.99 4.68
C GLU A 85 -1.07 -1.62 4.73
N ILE A 86 -0.65 -0.58 4.01
CA ILE A 86 0.75 -0.14 4.02
C ILE A 86 1.11 0.49 5.38
N HIS A 87 0.22 1.29 5.96
CA HIS A 87 0.40 1.88 7.29
C HIS A 87 0.50 0.78 8.37
N TYR A 88 -0.38 -0.22 8.32
CA TYR A 88 -0.34 -1.39 9.17
C TYR A 88 0.98 -2.14 9.02
N THR A 89 1.42 -2.37 7.78
CA THR A 89 2.68 -3.05 7.48
C THR A 89 3.89 -2.30 8.04
N PHE A 90 3.98 -0.98 7.87
CA PHE A 90 5.05 -0.18 8.47
C PHE A 90 4.99 -0.15 10.00
N SER A 91 3.78 -0.08 10.57
CA SER A 91 3.58 -0.01 12.02
C SER A 91 3.90 -1.32 12.76
N PHE A 92 3.62 -2.47 12.16
CA PHE A 92 3.72 -3.77 12.85
C PHE A 92 4.82 -4.68 12.30
N HIS A 93 5.17 -4.57 11.02
CA HIS A 93 6.04 -5.53 10.35
C HIS A 93 7.40 -4.96 9.91
N ILE A 94 7.50 -3.66 9.67
CA ILE A 94 8.72 -3.00 9.17
C ILE A 94 9.30 -2.05 10.23
N MET A 95 10.07 -2.62 11.16
CA MET A 95 10.79 -1.85 12.20
C MET A 95 12.08 -1.20 11.68
N ARG A 96 12.64 -1.71 10.57
CA ARG A 96 13.80 -1.13 9.88
C ARG A 96 13.60 -1.24 8.37
N ALA A 97 13.72 -0.12 7.68
CA ALA A 97 13.69 -0.06 6.22
C ALA A 97 15.12 -0.05 5.66
N GLY A 98 15.31 -0.74 4.54
CA GLY A 98 16.51 -0.66 3.72
C GLY A 98 16.24 0.00 2.37
N LYS A 99 17.29 0.17 1.55
CA LYS A 99 17.17 0.73 0.20
C LYS A 99 16.13 -0.01 -0.67
N MET A 100 16.11 -1.34 -0.62
CA MET A 100 15.18 -2.11 -1.43
C MET A 100 13.73 -1.98 -0.96
N THR A 101 13.49 -1.78 0.35
CA THR A 101 12.15 -1.48 0.88
C THR A 101 11.63 -0.19 0.25
N MET A 102 12.46 0.85 0.23
CA MET A 102 12.12 2.15 -0.37
C MET A 102 11.86 2.05 -1.89
N VAL A 103 12.65 1.24 -2.62
CA VAL A 103 12.41 1.05 -4.07
C VAL A 103 11.07 0.37 -4.33
N CYS A 104 10.72 -0.68 -3.57
CA CYS A 104 9.42 -1.33 -3.68
C CYS A 104 8.27 -0.39 -3.31
N ASP A 105 8.45 0.40 -2.25
CA ASP A 105 7.48 1.38 -1.77
C ASP A 105 7.21 2.48 -2.80
N PHE A 106 8.26 3.01 -3.43
CA PHE A 106 8.12 3.99 -4.51
C PHE A 106 7.43 3.41 -5.75
N ALA A 107 7.71 2.15 -6.08
CA ALA A 107 6.98 1.48 -7.14
C ALA A 107 5.50 1.28 -6.77
N PHE A 108 5.19 0.96 -5.51
CA PHE A 108 3.82 0.93 -5.01
C PHE A 108 3.12 2.29 -5.17
N LEU A 109 3.73 3.37 -4.69
CA LEU A 109 3.17 4.73 -4.82
C LEU A 109 3.01 5.16 -6.28
N ALA A 110 3.96 4.82 -7.16
CA ALA A 110 3.90 5.14 -8.57
C ALA A 110 2.74 4.43 -9.30
N ASN A 111 2.42 3.19 -8.91
CA ASN A 111 1.25 2.50 -9.44
C ASN A 111 -0.04 3.02 -8.80
N LEU A 112 -0.02 3.36 -7.50
CA LEU A 112 -1.19 3.88 -6.79
C LEU A 112 -1.60 5.26 -7.33
N SER A 113 -0.64 6.08 -7.75
CA SER A 113 -0.90 7.39 -8.36
C SER A 113 -1.54 7.31 -9.75
N LEU A 114 -1.62 6.12 -10.37
CA LEU A 114 -2.39 5.88 -11.60
C LEU A 114 -3.88 5.62 -11.33
N ILE A 115 -4.27 5.31 -10.08
CA ILE A 115 -5.67 5.06 -9.72
C ILE A 115 -6.58 6.24 -10.08
N PRO A 116 -6.25 7.52 -9.79
CA PRO A 116 -7.08 8.65 -10.19
C PRO A 116 -7.32 8.72 -11.70
N VAL A 117 -6.30 8.42 -12.51
CA VAL A 117 -6.42 8.41 -13.98
C VAL A 117 -7.41 7.33 -14.44
N MET A 118 -7.31 6.13 -13.87
CA MET A 118 -8.24 5.04 -14.19
C MET A 118 -9.66 5.34 -13.70
N THR A 119 -9.81 5.96 -12.53
CA THR A 119 -11.10 6.37 -12.00
C THR A 119 -11.76 7.43 -12.89
N LYS A 120 -11.01 8.45 -13.33
CA LYS A 120 -11.50 9.45 -14.29
C LYS A 120 -11.96 8.80 -15.60
N TRP A 121 -11.22 7.82 -16.10
CA TRP A 121 -11.61 7.09 -17.30
C TRP A 121 -12.96 6.38 -17.08
N ILE A 122 -13.13 5.67 -15.97
CA ILE A 122 -14.39 5.02 -15.61
C ILE A 122 -15.55 6.02 -15.45
N MET A 123 -15.30 7.21 -14.89
CA MET A 123 -16.29 8.29 -14.77
C MET A 123 -16.78 8.81 -16.13
N GLY A 124 -15.88 8.89 -17.12
CA GLY A 124 -16.20 9.37 -18.47
C GLY A 124 -16.76 8.30 -19.41
N ASP A 125 -16.23 7.08 -19.34
CA ASP A 125 -16.65 5.94 -20.16
C ASP A 125 -16.55 4.62 -19.37
N LEU A 126 -17.71 4.12 -18.95
CA LEU A 126 -17.81 2.81 -18.32
C LEU A 126 -17.87 1.70 -19.38
N SER A 127 -16.69 1.34 -19.89
CA SER A 127 -16.50 0.26 -20.85
C SER A 127 -15.72 -0.90 -20.26
N VAL A 128 -15.73 -2.05 -20.95
CA VAL A 128 -14.92 -3.22 -20.55
C VAL A 128 -13.44 -2.83 -20.46
N LEU A 129 -12.96 -2.03 -21.42
CA LEU A 129 -11.57 -1.62 -21.48
C LEU A 129 -11.15 -0.78 -20.26
N SER A 130 -11.97 0.19 -19.83
CA SER A 130 -11.64 1.03 -18.67
C SER A 130 -11.60 0.20 -17.38
N VAL A 131 -12.51 -0.76 -17.20
CA VAL A 131 -12.52 -1.67 -16.03
C VAL A 131 -11.34 -2.63 -16.04
N VAL A 132 -10.97 -3.19 -17.20
CA VAL A 132 -9.80 -4.08 -17.33
C VAL A 132 -8.51 -3.33 -17.02
N CYS A 133 -8.31 -2.15 -17.59
CA CYS A 133 -7.14 -1.31 -17.31
C CYS A 133 -7.05 -0.93 -15.83
N TYR A 134 -8.18 -0.56 -15.21
CA TYR A 134 -8.26 -0.34 -13.76
C TYR A 134 -7.81 -1.58 -12.99
N GLY A 135 -8.34 -2.76 -13.35
CA GLY A 135 -7.99 -4.04 -12.73
C GLY A 135 -6.51 -4.40 -12.83
N ILE A 136 -5.86 -4.08 -13.95
CA ILE A 136 -4.42 -4.28 -14.16
C ILE A 136 -3.62 -3.35 -13.25
N VAL A 137 -3.94 -2.05 -13.24
CA VAL A 137 -3.26 -1.08 -12.35
C VAL A 137 -3.43 -1.48 -10.89
N TYR A 138 -4.66 -1.81 -10.49
CA TYR A 138 -4.96 -2.28 -9.15
C TYR A 138 -4.14 -3.52 -8.76
N PHE A 139 -3.96 -4.49 -9.66
CA PHE A 139 -3.13 -5.66 -9.43
C PHE A 139 -1.64 -5.32 -9.31
N LEU A 140 -1.14 -4.37 -10.11
CA LEU A 140 0.24 -3.87 -9.98
C LEU A 140 0.48 -3.22 -8.61
N VAL A 141 -0.48 -2.42 -8.13
CA VAL A 141 -0.41 -1.84 -6.77
C VAL A 141 -0.27 -2.95 -5.72
N GLN A 142 -1.11 -3.99 -5.77
CA GLN A 142 -1.03 -5.13 -4.84
C GLN A 142 0.31 -5.88 -4.90
N ILE A 143 0.88 -6.06 -6.11
CA ILE A 143 2.18 -6.71 -6.27
C ILE A 143 3.27 -5.93 -5.53
N PHE A 144 3.31 -4.61 -5.73
CA PHE A 144 4.36 -3.78 -5.13
C PHE A 144 4.15 -3.56 -3.63
N GLU A 145 2.91 -3.48 -3.17
CA GLU A 145 2.55 -3.50 -1.75
C GLU A 145 3.11 -4.77 -1.07
N LEU A 146 2.81 -5.95 -1.64
CA LEU A 146 3.30 -7.23 -1.14
C LEU A 146 4.84 -7.32 -1.21
N ALA A 147 5.45 -6.77 -2.26
CA ALA A 147 6.91 -6.71 -2.37
C ALA A 147 7.52 -5.85 -1.25
N THR A 148 6.93 -4.70 -0.94
CA THR A 148 7.34 -3.82 0.16
C THR A 148 7.24 -4.54 1.50
N GLU A 149 6.13 -5.24 1.74
CA GLU A 149 5.93 -6.07 2.93
C GLU A 149 7.04 -7.13 3.09
N ILE A 150 7.27 -7.93 2.03
CA ILE A 150 8.27 -9.02 2.06
C ILE A 150 9.68 -8.47 2.26
N VAL A 151 10.06 -7.41 1.55
CA VAL A 151 11.41 -6.84 1.62
C VAL A 151 11.65 -6.08 2.92
N GLY A 152 10.67 -5.31 3.39
CA GLY A 152 10.71 -4.61 4.68
C GLY A 152 10.79 -5.56 5.87
N MET A 153 9.99 -6.62 5.87
CA MET A 153 10.02 -7.63 6.92
C MET A 153 11.35 -8.40 6.96
N ARG A 154 11.92 -8.73 5.79
CA ARG A 154 13.26 -9.35 5.71
C ARG A 154 14.35 -8.47 6.32
N SER A 155 14.21 -7.15 6.19
CA SER A 155 15.15 -6.18 6.74
C SER A 155 14.98 -6.00 8.25
N SER A 156 13.78 -6.24 8.77
CA SER A 156 13.43 -6.09 10.19
C SER A 156 13.68 -7.34 11.03
N LEU A 157 13.53 -8.55 10.48
CA LEU A 157 13.66 -9.83 11.19
C LEU A 157 14.71 -10.78 10.55
N PRO A 158 15.99 -10.39 10.44
CA PRO A 158 16.99 -11.19 9.73
C PRO A 158 17.27 -12.56 10.38
N HIS A 159 17.11 -12.68 11.70
CA HIS A 159 17.52 -13.85 12.48
C HIS A 159 16.49 -14.99 12.54
N ILE A 160 15.21 -14.74 12.21
CA ILE A 160 14.13 -15.74 12.38
C ILE A 160 13.86 -16.47 11.06
N LYS A 161 14.69 -17.49 10.75
CA LYS A 161 14.62 -18.25 9.49
C LYS A 161 13.31 -19.03 9.29
N THR A 162 12.72 -19.56 10.37
CA THR A 162 11.46 -20.34 10.31
C THR A 162 10.27 -19.46 9.94
N PHE A 163 10.18 -18.28 10.57
CA PHE A 163 9.14 -17.29 10.28
C PHE A 163 9.20 -16.85 8.81
N ARG A 164 10.40 -16.66 8.24
CA ARG A 164 10.59 -16.34 6.83
C ARG A 164 9.99 -17.37 5.86
N LYS A 165 10.16 -18.67 6.11
CA LYS A 165 9.60 -19.73 5.25
C LYS A 165 8.08 -19.79 5.34
N PHE A 166 7.55 -19.67 6.56
CA PHE A 166 6.11 -19.63 6.81
C PHE A 166 5.48 -18.40 6.13
N TRP A 167 6.06 -17.23 6.37
CA TRP A 167 5.58 -15.98 5.78
C TRP A 167 5.68 -15.98 4.26
N GLY A 168 6.78 -16.46 3.69
CA GLY A 168 6.92 -16.58 2.23
C GLY A 168 5.83 -17.47 1.60
N ARG A 169 5.43 -18.57 2.26
CA ARG A 169 4.30 -19.40 1.81
C ARG A 169 2.98 -18.67 1.95
N PHE A 170 2.77 -17.98 3.06
CA PHE A 170 1.56 -17.18 3.30
C PHE A 170 1.41 -16.06 2.27
N SER A 171 2.46 -15.27 2.03
CA SER A 171 2.50 -14.24 1.00
C SER A 171 2.26 -14.80 -0.41
N TRP A 172 2.79 -15.98 -0.72
CA TRP A 172 2.55 -16.65 -2.01
C TRP A 172 1.09 -17.09 -2.18
N LEU A 173 0.49 -17.68 -1.13
CA LEU A 173 -0.93 -18.03 -1.15
C LEU A 173 -1.81 -16.78 -1.26
N ARG A 174 -1.50 -15.72 -0.52
CA ARG A 174 -2.16 -14.40 -0.63
C ARG A 174 -2.06 -13.89 -2.07
N PHE A 175 -0.88 -13.92 -2.68
CA PHE A 175 -0.66 -13.51 -4.06
C PHE A 175 -1.52 -14.30 -5.05
N ILE A 176 -1.51 -15.63 -4.98
CA ILE A 176 -2.34 -16.48 -5.85
C ILE A 176 -3.82 -16.14 -5.67
N TRP A 177 -4.27 -15.99 -4.42
CA TRP A 177 -5.65 -15.71 -4.12
C TRP A 177 -6.11 -14.35 -4.65
N LEU A 178 -5.28 -13.31 -4.45
CA LEU A 178 -5.51 -11.97 -5.00
C LEU A 178 -5.51 -11.97 -6.54
N PHE A 179 -4.59 -12.71 -7.16
CA PHE A 179 -4.54 -12.86 -8.62
C PHE A 179 -5.80 -13.53 -9.18
N LEU A 180 -6.23 -14.65 -8.57
CA LEU A 180 -7.45 -15.36 -8.99
C LEU A 180 -8.68 -14.48 -8.82
N LEU A 181 -8.78 -13.75 -7.70
CA LEU A 181 -9.88 -12.84 -7.44
C LEU A 181 -9.91 -11.67 -8.45
N ASN A 182 -8.75 -11.08 -8.74
CA ASN A 182 -8.61 -10.05 -9.78
C ASN A 182 -9.04 -10.59 -11.16
N LEU A 183 -8.61 -11.80 -11.51
CA LEU A 183 -9.00 -12.45 -12.77
C LEU A 183 -10.52 -12.65 -12.87
N VAL A 184 -11.16 -13.08 -11.78
CA VAL A 184 -12.62 -13.22 -11.72
C VAL A 184 -13.31 -11.88 -11.96
N PHE A 185 -12.82 -10.79 -11.36
CA PHE A 185 -13.41 -9.46 -11.56
C PHE A 185 -13.26 -8.97 -13.00
N ILE A 186 -12.09 -9.20 -13.62
CA ILE A 186 -11.86 -8.94 -15.05
C ILE A 186 -12.87 -9.71 -15.90
N LEU A 187 -13.02 -11.02 -15.67
CA LEU A 187 -13.95 -11.86 -16.45
C LEU A 187 -15.40 -11.42 -16.30
N ILE A 188 -15.84 -11.02 -15.10
CA ILE A 188 -17.18 -10.49 -14.87
C ILE A 188 -17.37 -9.16 -15.62
N SER A 189 -16.33 -8.34 -15.75
CA SER A 189 -16.42 -7.06 -16.46
C SER A 189 -16.71 -7.22 -17.96
N PHE A 190 -16.28 -8.33 -18.60
CA PHE A 190 -16.62 -8.64 -19.99
C PHE A 190 -18.12 -8.90 -20.20
N VAL A 191 -18.83 -9.39 -19.18
CA VAL A 191 -20.27 -9.63 -19.23
C VAL A 191 -21.03 -8.38 -18.82
N GLN A 192 -20.62 -7.75 -17.72
CA GLN A 192 -21.26 -6.54 -17.19
C GLN A 192 -20.24 -5.65 -16.46
N PRO A 193 -19.72 -4.59 -17.10
CA PRO A 193 -18.69 -3.70 -16.55
C PRO A 193 -19.07 -3.11 -15.19
N ARG A 194 -20.34 -2.75 -15.00
CA ARG A 194 -20.89 -2.25 -13.73
C ARG A 194 -20.68 -3.22 -12.56
N LEU A 195 -20.89 -4.52 -12.78
CA LEU A 195 -20.70 -5.53 -11.73
C LEU A 195 -19.22 -5.73 -11.43
N GLY A 196 -18.37 -5.76 -12.46
CA GLY A 196 -16.91 -5.84 -12.27
C GLY A 196 -16.39 -4.71 -11.38
N MET A 197 -16.80 -3.47 -11.66
CA MET A 197 -16.42 -2.30 -10.84
C MET A 197 -16.93 -2.41 -9.39
N ILE A 198 -18.19 -2.79 -9.19
CA ILE A 198 -18.76 -2.96 -7.84
C ILE A 198 -18.02 -4.06 -7.06
N LEU A 199 -17.52 -5.10 -7.72
CA LEU A 199 -16.75 -6.15 -7.05
C LEU A 199 -15.34 -5.70 -6.68
N TYR A 200 -14.66 -4.97 -7.57
CA TYR A 200 -13.39 -4.28 -7.26
C TYR A 200 -13.52 -3.35 -6.06
N LEU A 201 -14.72 -2.80 -5.83
CA LEU A 201 -15.06 -1.96 -4.68
C LEU A 201 -15.39 -2.75 -3.42
N ALA A 202 -16.37 -3.65 -3.50
CA ALA A 202 -17.00 -4.24 -2.33
C ALA A 202 -16.01 -5.07 -1.53
N PHE A 203 -15.06 -5.70 -2.23
CA PHE A 203 -14.07 -6.54 -1.62
C PHE A 203 -13.10 -5.77 -0.67
N PRO A 204 -12.42 -4.67 -1.10
CA PRO A 204 -11.65 -3.82 -0.19
C PRO A 204 -12.46 -3.26 0.97
N ILE A 205 -13.70 -2.81 0.74
CA ILE A 205 -14.54 -2.29 1.82
C ILE A 205 -14.87 -3.37 2.84
N ILE A 206 -15.25 -4.57 2.39
CA ILE A 206 -15.54 -5.69 3.29
C ILE A 206 -14.29 -6.05 4.09
N ASN A 207 -13.12 -6.10 3.44
CA ASN A 207 -11.86 -6.37 4.12
C ASN A 207 -11.50 -5.29 5.15
N PHE A 208 -11.70 -4.01 4.80
CA PHE A 208 -11.43 -2.87 5.66
C PHE A 208 -12.39 -2.76 6.86
N VAL A 209 -13.68 -3.05 6.65
CA VAL A 209 -14.72 -2.92 7.68
C VAL A 209 -14.82 -4.17 8.56
N MET A 210 -14.48 -5.35 8.04
CA MET A 210 -14.46 -6.56 8.86
C MET A 210 -13.32 -6.45 9.87
N PRO A 211 -13.61 -6.47 11.18
CA PRO A 211 -12.57 -6.39 12.19
C PRO A 211 -11.64 -7.59 12.11
N ASP A 212 -10.34 -7.34 12.27
CA ASP A 212 -9.30 -8.35 12.49
C ASP A 212 -9.59 -9.13 13.79
N ASN A 213 -10.48 -10.12 13.67
CA ASN A 213 -11.00 -10.89 14.79
C ASN A 213 -9.99 -11.91 15.36
N TRP A 214 -8.75 -11.91 14.88
CA TRP A 214 -7.73 -12.87 15.30
C TRP A 214 -7.19 -12.62 16.72
N ASN A 215 -7.08 -11.37 17.17
CA ASN A 215 -6.42 -11.05 18.45
C ASN A 215 -7.35 -10.94 19.66
N GLN A 216 -8.67 -11.04 19.51
CA GLN A 216 -9.60 -10.91 20.64
C GLN A 216 -9.93 -12.24 21.34
N ARG A 217 -9.61 -13.39 20.73
CA ARG A 217 -9.93 -14.71 21.30
C ARG A 217 -8.89 -15.22 22.30
N THR A 218 -7.64 -14.79 22.20
CA THR A 218 -6.57 -15.19 23.15
C THR A 218 -6.64 -14.44 24.47
N ARG A 219 -7.26 -13.26 24.52
CA ARG A 219 -7.34 -12.42 25.73
C ARG A 219 -8.49 -12.76 26.68
N LYS A 220 -9.40 -13.65 26.28
CA LYS A 220 -10.50 -14.17 27.12
C LYS A 220 -10.24 -15.55 27.73
N GLY A 221 -9.09 -16.18 27.41
CA GLY A 221 -8.69 -17.48 27.97
C GLY A 221 -7.89 -17.42 29.27
N ASP A 222 -7.36 -16.24 29.64
CA ASP A 222 -6.54 -16.04 30.84
C ASP A 222 -7.32 -15.30 31.95
N LYS A 223 -8.54 -15.75 32.26
CA LYS A 223 -9.26 -15.35 33.47
C LYS A 223 -9.78 -16.57 34.22
#